data_AF-X1M476-F1
#
_entry.id   AF-X1M476-F1
#
_cell.length_a   1.000
_cell.length_b   1.000
_cell.length_c   1.000
_cell.angle_alpha   90.00
_cell.angle_beta   90.00
_cell.angle_gamma   90.00
#
_symmetry.space_group_name_H-M   'P 1'
#
loop_
_entity.id
_entity.type
_entity.pdbx_description
1 polymer ?
#
loop_
_entity_poly.entity_id
_entity_poly.type
_entity_poly.pdbx_seq_one_letter_code
_entity_poly.pdbx_strand_id
1 'polypeptide(L)' 'MIKTTHLLSCSHAFNQKSLYDYFMPCIILKKMPGQRLKIRVYGDRYWNYNLDKNYIRYVASSRVTANPYI' A
#
# COMPACT_ATOMS: atom_id res chain seq x y z
N MET A 1 -10.05 15.21 -4.55
CA MET A 1 -9.82 14.41 -3.34
C MET A 1 -9.65 12.95 -3.77
N ILE A 2 -8.47 12.35 -3.59
CA ILE A 2 -8.23 10.96 -4.02
C ILE A 2 -8.93 10.03 -3.04
N LYS A 3 -9.95 9.30 -3.51
CA LYS A 3 -10.67 8.31 -2.70
C LYS A 3 -9.89 7.00 -2.70
N THR A 4 -9.29 6.66 -1.56
CA THR A 4 -8.43 5.49 -1.39
C THR A 4 -9.22 4.37 -0.74
N THR A 5 -9.47 3.29 -1.47
CA THR A 5 -10.41 2.24 -1.04
C THR A 5 -9.77 1.18 -0.16
N HIS A 6 -8.44 1.08 -0.19
CA HIS A 6 -7.70 0.01 0.47
C HIS A 6 -6.43 0.55 1.13
N LEU A 7 -5.88 -0.25 2.04
CA LEU A 7 -4.60 -0.03 2.70
C LEU A 7 -3.64 -1.17 2.34
N LEU A 8 -2.44 -0.83 1.88
CA LEU A 8 -1.35 -1.76 1.68
C LEU A 8 -0.50 -1.83 2.96
N SER A 9 -0.35 -3.03 3.53
CA SER A 9 0.60 -3.30 4.60
C SER A 9 2.03 -3.31 4.06
N CYS A 10 2.86 -2.44 4.62
CA CYS A 10 4.27 -2.25 4.31
C CYS A 10 5.11 -2.41 5.57
N SER A 11 6.34 -2.89 5.37
CA SER A 11 7.35 -3.01 6.42
C SER A 11 8.59 -2.25 5.98
N HIS A 12 9.17 -1.47 6.87
CA HIS A 12 10.46 -0.83 6.66
C HIS A 12 11.46 -1.32 7.70
N ALA A 13 12.58 -1.89 7.25
CA ALA A 13 13.70 -2.24 8.11
C ALA A 13 14.60 -1.01 8.28
N PHE A 14 14.64 -0.45 9.50
CA PHE A 14 15.53 0.66 9.84
C PHE A 14 16.98 0.20 10.03
N ASN A 15 17.15 -1.03 10.55
CA ASN A 15 18.43 -1.71 10.70
C ASN A 15 18.18 -3.23 10.76
N GLN A 16 19.23 -4.03 11.00
CA GLN A 16 19.11 -5.50 11.07
C GLN A 16 18.17 -6.02 12.18
N LYS A 17 17.84 -5.19 13.18
CA LYS A 17 17.07 -5.57 14.37
C LYS A 17 15.73 -4.83 14.50
N SER A 18 15.48 -3.81 13.69
CA SER A 18 14.32 -2.93 13.83
C SER A 18 13.56 -2.87 12.52
N LEU A 19 12.29 -3.26 12.60
CA LEU A 19 11.33 -3.24 11.52
C LEU A 19 10.09 -2.49 12.00
N TYR A 20 9.55 -1.64 11.14
CA TYR A 20 8.36 -0.86 11.41
C TYR A 20 7.32 -1.11 10.35
N ASP A 21 6.16 -1.57 10.80
CA ASP A 21 5.02 -1.83 9.96
C ASP A 21 4.12 -0.60 9.88
N TYR A 22 3.66 -0.31 8.67
CA TYR A 22 2.80 0.83 8.37
C TYR A 22 1.87 0.52 7.21
N PHE A 23 0.81 1.31 7.10
CA PHE A 23 -0.13 1.22 6.00
C PHE A 23 0.06 2.35 5.01
N MET A 24 -0.03 2.02 3.72
CA MET A 24 -0.08 3.02 2.65
C MET A 24 -1.44 3.01 1.97
N PRO A 25 -2.07 4.18 1.76
CA PRO A 25 -3.34 4.25 1.05
C PRO A 25 -3.18 3.81 -0.41
N CYS A 26 -4.11 3.00 -0.90
CA CYS A 26 -4.05 2.47 -2.25
C CYS A 26 -5.43 2.19 -2.86
N ILE A 27 -5.42 1.91 -4.16
CA ILE A 27 -6.56 1.36 -4.90
C ILE A 27 -6.13 0.09 -5.65
N ILE A 28 -7.02 -0.88 -5.75
CA ILE A 28 -6.82 -2.06 -6.58
C ILE A 28 -7.13 -1.71 -8.03
N LEU A 29 -6.18 -1.98 -8.93
CA LEU A 29 -6.35 -1.76 -10.37
C LEU A 29 -6.75 -3.05 -11.10
N LYS A 30 -6.18 -4.19 -10.71
CA LYS A 30 -6.43 -5.48 -11.37
C LYS A 30 -6.06 -6.65 -10.46
N LYS A 31 -6.88 -7.71 -10.47
CA LYS A 31 -6.51 -9.02 -9.92
C LYS A 31 -5.58 -9.75 -10.88
N MET A 32 -4.46 -10.24 -10.37
CA MET A 32 -3.44 -10.99 -11.13
C MET A 32 -3.52 -12.49 -10.75
N PRO A 33 -3.06 -13.39 -11.63
CA PRO A 33 -2.93 -14.82 -11.30
C PRO A 33 -2.10 -15.04 -10.03
N GLY A 34 -2.39 -16.13 -9.30
CA GLY A 34 -1.63 -16.51 -8.11
C GLY A 34 -1.85 -15.60 -6.89
N GLN A 35 -3.09 -15.13 -6.67
CA GLN A 35 -3.46 -14.30 -5.51
C GLN A 35 -2.63 -13.01 -5.38
N ARG A 36 -2.32 -12.39 -6.52
CA ARG A 36 -1.61 -11.12 -6.57
C ARG A 36 -2.54 -10.01 -7.03
N LEU A 37 -2.24 -8.78 -6.64
CA LEU A 37 -2.95 -7.56 -7.02
C LEU A 37 -1.99 -6.59 -7.67
N LYS A 38 -2.43 -5.99 -8.79
CA LYS A 38 -1.86 -4.75 -9.29
C LYS A 38 -2.58 -3.61 -8.60
N ILE A 39 -1.85 -2.78 -7.88
CA ILE A 39 -2.39 -1.66 -7.10
C ILE A 39 -1.70 -0.36 -7.46
N ARG A 40 -2.40 0.77 -7.30
CA ARG A 40 -1.80 2.10 -7.24
C ARG A 40 -1.76 2.54 -5.80
N VAL A 41 -0.56 2.80 -5.29
CA VAL A 41 -0.30 3.28 -3.93
C VAL A 41 -0.04 4.79 -4.00
N TYR A 42 -0.57 5.53 -3.03
CA TYR A 42 -0.38 6.98 -2.90
C TYR A 42 0.52 7.30 -1.70
N GLY A 43 1.24 8.41 -1.77
CA GLY A 43 2.23 8.79 -0.76
C GLY A 43 3.67 8.47 -1.18
N ASP A 44 4.60 8.99 -0.38
CA ASP A 44 6.01 8.59 -0.44
C ASP A 44 6.27 7.40 0.50
N ARG A 45 7.46 6.79 0.42
CA ARG A 45 7.87 5.74 1.36
C ARG A 45 7.71 6.19 2.83
N TYR A 46 7.58 5.22 3.73
CA TYR A 46 7.50 5.37 5.19
C TYR A 46 6.14 5.78 5.75
N TRP A 47 5.65 6.98 5.45
CA TRP A 47 4.40 7.53 6.01
C TRP A 47 4.02 8.91 5.43
N ASN A 48 4.82 9.45 4.51
CA ASN A 48 4.57 10.81 4.02
C ASN A 48 3.33 10.80 3.10
N TYR A 49 2.24 11.38 3.60
CA TYR A 49 0.94 11.52 2.94
C TYR A 49 0.95 12.52 1.77
N ASN A 50 2.02 12.52 0.98
CA ASN A 50 2.10 13.27 -0.27
C ASN A 50 1.32 12.52 -1.36
N LEU A 51 0.01 12.79 -1.45
CA LEU A 51 -0.90 12.12 -2.38
C LEU A 51 -0.61 12.41 -3.86
N ASP A 52 0.20 13.44 -4.18
CA ASP A 52 0.63 13.72 -5.55
C ASP A 52 1.61 12.65 -6.05
N LYS A 53 2.38 12.06 -5.13
CA LYS A 53 3.22 10.90 -5.44
C LYS A 53 2.39 9.62 -5.45
N ASN A 54 2.50 8.87 -6.53
CA ASN A 54 1.88 7.56 -6.65
C ASN A 54 2.73 6.58 -7.45
N TYR A 55 2.61 5.29 -7.12
CA TYR A 55 3.39 4.22 -7.71
C TYR A 55 2.53 2.99 -7.98
N ILE A 56 2.84 2.26 -9.05
CA ILE A 56 2.26 0.94 -9.32
C ILE A 56 3.05 -0.12 -8.57
N ARG A 57 2.35 -0.98 -7.83
CA ARG A 57 2.93 -2.16 -7.18
C ARG A 57 2.17 -3.43 -7.52
N TYR A 58 2.89 -4.54 -7.46
CA TYR A 58 2.35 -5.88 -7.62
C TYR A 58 2.58 -6.63 -6.32
N VAL A 59 1.53 -6.90 -5.56
CA VAL A 59 1.62 -7.41 -4.19
C VAL A 59 0.73 -8.63 -4.00
N ALA A 60 1.01 -9.45 -2.99
CA ALA A 60 0.08 -10.49 -2.57
C ALA A 60 -1.23 -9.86 -2.05
N SER A 61 -2.37 -10.48 -2.35
CA SER A 61 -3.68 -9.99 -1.90
C SER A 61 -3.80 -9.96 -0.37
N SER A 62 -3.10 -10.86 0.33
CA SER A 62 -3.05 -10.91 1.80
C SER A 62 -2.45 -9.66 2.44
N ARG A 63 -1.72 -8.83 1.69
CA ARG A 63 -1.13 -7.58 2.19
C ARG A 63 -2.03 -6.37 2.03
N VAL A 64 -3.22 -6.52 1.43
CA VAL A 64 -4.13 -5.42 1.13
C VAL A 64 -5.42 -5.63 1.91
N THR A 65 -5.81 -4.63 2.68
CA THR A 65 -7.07 -4.63 3.44
C THR A 65 -7.98 -3.48 3.01
N ALA A 66 -9.28 -3.59 3.28
CA ALA A 66 -10.20 -2.47 3.07
C ALA A 66 -9.80 -1.31 3.99
N ASN A 67 -9.90 -0.07 3.48
CA ASN A 67 -9.67 1.10 4.29
C ASN A 67 -10.90 1.33 5.19
N PRO A 68 -10.78 1.30 6.53
CA PRO A 68 -11.94 1.43 7.43
C PRO A 68 -12.45 2.87 7.60
N TYR A 69 -11.74 3.85 7.04
CA TYR A 69 -12.01 5.29 7.24
C TYR A 69 -12.79 5.94 6.07
N ILE A 70 -13.49 5.14 5.26
CA ILE A 70 -14.31 5.57 4.11
C ILE A 70 -15.66 4.89 4.11
#